data_AF-A0A0F9BGU5-F1
#
_entry.id   AF-A0A0F9BGU5-F1
#
_cell.length_a   1.000
_cell.length_b   1.000
_cell.length_c   1.000
_cell.angle_alpha   90.00
_cell.angle_beta   90.00
_cell.angle_gamma   90.00
#
_symmetry.space_group_name_H-M   'P 1'
#
loop_
_entity.id
_entity.type
_entity.pdbx_description
1 polymer ?
#
loop_
_entity_poly.entity_id
_entity_poly.type
_entity_poly.pdbx_seq_one_letter_code
_entity_poly.pdbx_strand_id
1 'polypeptide(L)'
;MNKKAETLKEEDLFYAFVRLNMPEGEPEFWIVPSFTVAPVIKESCEIYMKTPKKNGSAHKETKMREFYLIPRPNFPDDWEEQLKFFKGNIRMLEEFVYHI
;
A
#
# COMPACT_ATOMS: atom_id res chain seq x y z
N MET A 1 2.94 -8.28 -1.70
CA MET A 1 4.35 -7.80 -1.58
C MET A 1 5.11 -8.73 -0.62
N ASN A 2 6.46 -8.67 -0.57
CA ASN A 2 7.25 -9.49 0.36
C ASN A 2 7.80 -8.66 1.54
N LYS A 3 8.36 -9.33 2.56
CA LYS A 3 8.93 -8.69 3.77
C LYS A 3 10.00 -7.63 3.49
N LYS A 4 10.78 -7.75 2.40
CA LYS A 4 11.81 -6.75 2.04
C LYS A 4 11.18 -5.35 1.82
N ALA A 5 9.95 -5.30 1.35
CA ALA A 5 9.25 -4.04 1.10
C ALA A 5 8.97 -3.22 2.37
N GLU A 6 9.07 -3.80 3.58
CA GLU A 6 8.92 -3.07 4.85
C GLU A 6 10.04 -2.06 5.09
N THR A 7 11.21 -2.28 4.48
CA THR A 7 12.41 -1.47 4.69
C THR A 7 12.96 -0.86 3.40
N LEU A 8 12.42 -1.25 2.25
CA LEU A 8 12.83 -0.72 0.96
C LEU A 8 12.21 0.67 0.76
N LYS A 9 13.02 1.71 0.92
CA LYS A 9 12.65 3.12 0.78
C LYS A 9 13.71 3.81 -0.06
N GLU A 10 13.35 4.18 -1.28
CA GLU A 10 14.22 4.85 -2.25
C GLU A 10 13.45 6.03 -2.85
N GLU A 11 14.16 7.11 -3.20
CA GLU A 11 13.59 8.37 -3.74
C GLU A 11 12.84 8.16 -5.06
N ASP A 12 13.31 7.22 -5.88
CA ASP A 12 12.80 6.91 -7.21
C ASP A 12 11.97 5.61 -7.25
N LEU A 13 11.70 4.99 -6.10
CA LEU A 13 10.91 3.76 -6.03
C LEU A 13 9.44 4.03 -5.72
N PHE A 14 8.58 3.63 -6.66
CA PHE A 14 7.13 3.73 -6.56
C PHE A 14 6.45 2.38 -6.75
N TYR A 15 5.27 2.24 -6.14
CA TYR A 15 4.36 1.12 -6.37
C TYR A 15 3.16 1.60 -7.16
N ALA A 16 2.85 0.90 -8.25
CA ALA A 16 1.62 1.11 -9.01
C ALA A 16 0.59 0.05 -8.61
N PHE A 17 -0.48 0.46 -7.96
CA PHE A 17 -1.64 -0.39 -7.70
C PHE A 17 -2.69 -0.10 -8.77
N VAL A 18 -3.18 -1.14 -9.45
CA VAL A 18 -4.08 -0.98 -10.60
C VAL A 18 -5.35 -1.78 -10.39
N ARG A 19 -6.49 -1.13 -10.59
CA ARG A 19 -7.81 -1.75 -10.67
C ARG A 19 -8.32 -1.61 -12.10
N LEU A 20 -8.40 -2.71 -12.83
CA LEU A 20 -8.63 -2.68 -14.28
C LEU A 20 -10.05 -2.28 -14.70
N ASN A 21 -11.06 -2.50 -13.86
CA ASN A 21 -12.48 -2.19 -14.14
C ASN A 21 -13.04 -2.73 -15.48
N MET A 22 -12.45 -3.79 -16.03
CA MET A 22 -12.87 -4.38 -17.30
C MET A 22 -14.09 -5.30 -17.14
N PRO A 23 -14.95 -5.43 -18.18
CA PRO A 23 -14.79 -4.88 -19.53
C PRO A 23 -15.36 -3.46 -19.74
N GLU A 24 -16.14 -2.93 -18.79
CA GLU A 24 -17.01 -1.76 -19.01
C GLU A 24 -16.49 -0.44 -18.41
N GLY A 25 -15.31 -0.43 -17.78
CA GLY A 25 -14.77 0.72 -17.07
C GLY A 25 -13.31 1.04 -17.39
N GLU A 26 -12.94 2.28 -17.10
CA GLU A 26 -11.55 2.74 -17.22
C GLU A 26 -10.70 2.20 -16.06
N PRO A 27 -9.44 1.80 -16.31
CA PRO A 27 -8.56 1.36 -15.25
C PRO A 27 -8.24 2.52 -14.31
N GLU A 28 -8.34 2.27 -13.01
CA GLU A 28 -7.91 3.19 -11.97
C GLU A 28 -6.54 2.76 -11.44
N PHE A 29 -5.71 3.74 -11.13
CA PHE A 29 -4.37 3.50 -10.63
C PHE A 29 -4.06 4.41 -9.43
N TRP A 30 -3.19 3.89 -8.58
CA TRP A 30 -2.61 4.59 -7.44
C TRP A 30 -1.10 4.45 -7.52
N ILE A 31 -0.39 5.55 -7.75
CA ILE A 31 1.07 5.59 -7.72
C ILE A 31 1.49 6.05 -6.32
N VAL A 32 2.08 5.15 -5.55
CA VAL A 32 2.40 5.39 -4.15
C VAL A 32 3.91 5.25 -3.94
N PRO A 33 4.60 6.26 -3.38
CA PRO A 33 6.04 6.18 -3.16
C PRO A 33 6.37 5.11 -2.11
N SER A 34 7.55 4.50 -2.24
CA SER A 34 8.04 3.48 -1.30
C SER A 34 8.10 3.97 0.16
N PHE A 35 8.37 5.26 0.36
CA PHE A 35 8.33 5.91 1.68
C PHE A 35 6.96 5.86 2.37
N THR A 36 5.86 5.82 1.59
CA THR A 36 4.50 5.65 2.12
C THR A 36 4.15 4.18 2.26
N VAL A 37 4.51 3.35 1.26
CA VAL A 37 4.14 1.92 1.27
C VAL A 37 4.84 1.15 2.39
N ALA A 38 6.15 1.35 2.57
CA ALA A 38 6.96 0.62 3.54
C ALA A 38 6.44 0.71 5.00
N PRO A 39 6.17 1.89 5.58
CA PRO A 39 5.62 1.99 6.93
C PRO A 39 4.22 1.38 7.03
N VAL A 40 3.34 1.64 6.07
CA VAL A 40 1.95 1.12 6.08
C VAL A 40 1.93 -0.41 6.14
N ILE A 41 2.68 -1.09 5.27
CA ILE A 41 2.68 -2.56 5.26
C ILE A 41 3.35 -3.17 6.50
N LYS A 42 4.32 -2.47 7.09
CA LYS A 42 5.03 -2.90 8.30
C LYS A 42 4.09 -2.81 9.50
N GLU A 43 3.53 -1.63 9.76
CA GLU A 43 2.63 -1.39 10.87
C GLU A 43 1.38 -2.25 10.77
N SER A 44 0.82 -2.38 9.56
CA SER A 44 -0.33 -3.24 9.30
C SER A 44 -0.06 -4.71 9.63
N CYS A 45 1.13 -5.21 9.30
CA CYS A 45 1.55 -6.56 9.64
C CYS A 45 1.77 -6.72 11.15
N GLU A 46 2.40 -5.74 11.80
CA GLU A 46 2.63 -5.75 13.25
C GLU A 46 1.32 -5.77 14.04
N ILE A 47 0.34 -4.94 13.65
CA ILE A 47 -1.00 -4.93 14.25
C ILE A 47 -1.66 -6.29 14.06
N TYR A 48 -1.66 -6.82 12.83
CA TYR A 48 -2.25 -8.13 12.54
C TYR A 48 -1.63 -9.28 13.36
N MET A 49 -0.30 -9.26 13.57
CA MET A 49 0.37 -10.29 14.38
C MET A 49 0.06 -10.16 15.88
N LYS A 50 -0.23 -8.95 16.36
CA LYS A 50 -0.63 -8.68 17.75
C LYS A 50 -2.11 -9.01 18.00
N THR A 51 -2.97 -8.87 17.00
CA THR A 51 -4.40 -9.18 17.10
C THR A 51 -4.60 -10.69 17.14
N PRO A 52 -5.17 -11.29 18.21
CA PRO A 52 -5.49 -12.71 18.21
C PRO A 52 -6.56 -13.04 17.17
N LYS A 53 -6.53 -14.27 16.66
CA LYS A 53 -7.63 -14.79 15.84
C LYS A 53 -8.92 -14.84 16.67
N LYS A 54 -10.06 -15.03 16.00
CA LYS A 54 -11.38 -15.20 16.64
C LYS A 54 -11.41 -16.26 17.76
N ASN A 55 -10.58 -17.29 17.66
CA ASN A 55 -10.46 -18.36 18.66
C ASN A 55 -9.38 -18.09 19.74
N GLY A 56 -8.83 -16.87 19.82
CA GLY A 56 -7.78 -16.47 20.76
C GLY A 56 -6.37 -16.92 20.40
N SER A 57 -6.18 -17.73 19.35
CA SER A 57 -4.85 -18.18 18.94
C SER A 57 -4.08 -17.11 18.15
N ALA A 58 -2.74 -17.14 18.26
CA ALA A 58 -1.87 -16.23 17.53
C ALA A 58 -1.86 -16.50 16.01
N HIS A 59 -1.54 -15.46 15.22
CA HIS A 59 -1.22 -15.62 13.81
C HIS A 59 0.17 -16.24 13.62
N LYS A 60 0.34 -16.98 12.52
CA LYS A 60 1.64 -17.49 12.09
C LYS A 60 2.26 -16.45 11.17
N GLU A 61 3.49 -16.02 11.46
CA GLU A 61 4.19 -15.07 10.59
C GLU A 61 4.41 -15.68 9.20
N THR A 62 4.14 -14.88 8.16
CA THR A 62 4.49 -15.19 6.77
C THR A 62 5.32 -14.05 6.19
N LYS A 63 6.01 -14.32 5.07
CA LYS A 63 6.77 -13.29 4.34
C LYS A 63 5.88 -12.37 3.50
N MET A 64 4.57 -12.62 3.44
CA MET A 64 3.64 -11.84 2.62
C MET A 64 3.26 -10.54 3.31
N ARG A 65 3.13 -9.48 2.51
CA ARG A 65 2.67 -8.16 2.92
C ARG A 65 1.54 -7.72 2.01
N GLU A 66 0.49 -7.22 2.63
CA GLU A 66 -0.74 -6.78 1.98
C GLU A 66 -0.80 -5.26 2.01
N PHE A 67 -1.24 -4.68 0.91
CA PHE A 67 -1.52 -3.26 0.79
C PHE A 67 -2.90 -3.15 0.17
N TYR A 68 -3.83 -2.50 0.86
CA TYR A 68 -5.23 -2.45 0.45
C TYR A 68 -5.61 -1.04 0.00
N LEU A 69 -6.37 -0.96 -1.09
CA LEU A 69 -6.97 0.28 -1.59
C LEU A 69 -8.33 0.59 -0.94
N ILE A 70 -8.56 0.04 0.25
CA ILE A 70 -9.77 0.21 1.06
C ILE A 70 -9.38 0.28 2.54
N PRO A 71 -10.17 0.93 3.40
CA PRO A 71 -9.96 0.89 4.84
C PRO A 71 -9.95 -0.53 5.40
N ARG A 72 -9.06 -0.77 6.36
CA ARG A 72 -8.92 -2.03 7.10
C ARG A 72 -8.59 -1.72 8.56
N PRO A 73 -8.95 -2.60 9.52
CA PRO A 73 -8.69 -2.35 10.95
C PRO A 73 -7.21 -2.17 11.33
N ASN A 74 -6.29 -2.66 10.50
CA ASN A 74 -4.85 -2.58 10.68
C ASN A 74 -4.19 -1.58 9.72
N PHE A 75 -4.91 -0.56 9.28
CA PHE A 75 -4.43 0.54 8.45
C PHE A 75 -4.72 1.86 9.17
N PRO A 76 -4.12 2.99 8.74
CA PRO A 76 -4.42 4.31 9.31
C PRO A 76 -5.93 4.64 9.28
N ASP A 77 -6.41 5.39 10.28
CA ASP A 77 -7.83 5.75 10.39
C ASP A 77 -8.30 6.64 9.22
N ASP A 78 -7.41 7.48 8.70
CA ASP A 78 -7.60 8.38 7.57
C ASP A 78 -7.20 7.75 6.22
N TRP A 79 -7.02 6.42 6.16
CA TRP A 79 -6.46 5.75 4.98
C TRP A 79 -7.25 6.00 3.69
N GLU A 80 -8.59 6.10 3.78
CA GLU A 80 -9.42 6.44 2.62
C GLU A 80 -9.08 7.83 2.05
N GLU A 81 -8.82 8.81 2.91
CA GLU A 81 -8.45 10.16 2.51
C GLU A 81 -7.05 10.19 1.88
N GLN A 82 -6.08 9.50 2.48
CA GLN A 82 -4.75 9.34 1.91
C GLN A 82 -4.78 8.69 0.51
N LEU A 83 -5.60 7.66 0.32
CA LEU A 83 -5.75 7.00 -0.98
C LEU A 83 -6.33 7.91 -2.07
N LYS A 84 -7.14 8.92 -1.72
CA LYS A 84 -7.66 9.89 -2.70
C LYS A 84 -6.53 10.74 -3.28
N PHE A 85 -5.51 11.07 -2.49
CA PHE A 85 -4.33 11.81 -2.97
C PHE A 85 -3.55 11.04 -4.03
N PHE A 86 -3.43 9.72 -3.87
CA PHE A 86 -2.73 8.86 -4.82
C PHE A 86 -3.58 8.42 -6.01
N LYS A 87 -4.88 8.66 -6.01
CA LYS A 87 -5.75 8.18 -7.09
C LYS A 87 -5.57 9.01 -8.35
N GLY A 88 -5.29 8.36 -9.48
CA GLY A 88 -5.20 9.08 -10.77
C GLY A 88 -3.97 9.98 -10.90
N ASN A 89 -2.99 9.86 -10.00
CA ASN A 89 -1.84 10.76 -9.88
C ASN A 89 -0.66 10.45 -10.82
N ILE A 90 -0.88 9.81 -11.97
CA ILE A 90 0.21 9.36 -12.86
C ILE A 90 1.06 10.53 -13.36
N ARG A 91 0.45 11.72 -13.49
CA ARG A 91 1.15 12.97 -13.84
C ARG A 91 2.22 13.37 -12.84
N MET A 92 2.13 12.93 -11.57
CA MET A 92 3.17 13.15 -10.57
C MET A 92 4.52 12.58 -11.02
N LEU A 93 4.53 11.49 -11.80
CA LEU A 93 5.77 10.91 -12.32
C LEU A 93 6.43 11.79 -13.39
N GLU A 94 5.68 12.65 -14.09
CA GLU A 94 6.25 13.57 -15.08
C GLU A 94 7.24 14.53 -14.41
N GLU A 95 6.93 15.03 -13.21
CA GLU A 95 7.80 15.94 -12.45
C GLU A 95 9.13 15.28 -12.02
N PHE A 96 9.15 13.97 -11.78
CA PHE A 96 10.38 13.23 -11.44
C PHE A 96 11.28 12.98 -12.65
N VAL A 97 10.72 12.88 -13.86
CA VAL A 97 11.50 12.63 -15.09
C VAL A 97 12.34 13.85 -15.50
N TYR A 98 11.90 15.07 -15.15
CA TYR A 98 12.61 16.31 -15.52
C TYR A 98 13.68 16.77 -14.52
N HIS A 99 13.91 16.03 -13.44
CA HIS A 99 14.93 16.33 -12.42
C HIS A 99 16.13 15.37 -12.46
N ILE A 100 16.31 14.63 -13.55
CA ILE A 100 17.46 13.75 -13.84
C ILE A 100 18.31 14.37 -14.96
#